data_AF-A0A0C7JTZ9-F1
#
_entry.id   AF-A0A0C7JTZ9-F1
#
_cell.length_a   1.000
_cell.length_b   1.000
_cell.length_c   1.000
_cell.angle_alpha   90.00
_cell.angle_beta   90.00
_cell.angle_gamma   90.00
#
_symmetry.space_group_name_H-M   'P 1'
#
loop_
_entity.id
_entity.type
_entity.pdbx_description
1 polymer ?
#
loop_
_entity_poly.entity_id
_entity_poly.type
_entity_poly.pdbx_seq_one_letter_code
_entity_poly.pdbx_strand_id
1 'polypeptide(L)'
;MKFSKVIYMFLLVSILVLTPITALAGTEAVISNLSSKGIKIVDYIALAGTGFVVFVLKVLRSEGFKFKENDILPLINKLSSKNPDWHLDNIKEVVETTFFSIQESWTSNTYYNVKDLMTPDLYNKHIAKLNEMTSNYKTNILKDIKINELYLVSAAESDDNNPGFIWINIKASMIDYILDIRTNKVSSDNKNPNSFEEYWKFIYINNKWLLCEILQKDSVVNISQLN
;
A
#
# COMPACT_ATOMS: atom_id res chain seq x y z
N MET A 1 24.14 13.31 1.28
CA MET A 1 23.66 12.77 2.57
C MET A 1 23.60 11.26 2.43
N LYS A 2 24.40 10.50 3.19
CA LYS A 2 24.43 9.02 3.08
C LYS A 2 23.17 8.47 3.73
N PHE A 3 22.16 8.14 2.92
CA PHE A 3 20.98 7.42 3.41
C PHE A 3 21.44 6.07 3.98
N SER A 4 21.17 5.83 5.26
CA SER A 4 21.56 4.58 5.93
C SER A 4 20.77 3.42 5.31
N LYS A 5 21.40 2.25 5.22
CA LYS A 5 20.86 1.01 4.61
C LYS A 5 19.58 0.46 5.26
N VAL A 6 19.00 1.18 6.22
CA VAL A 6 17.86 0.76 7.06
C VAL A 6 16.52 1.02 6.36
N ILE A 7 16.45 2.02 5.47
CA ILE A 7 15.23 2.39 4.72
C ILE A 7 14.78 1.30 3.73
N TYR A 8 15.66 0.35 3.38
CA TYR A 8 15.37 -0.69 2.40
C TYR A 8 14.29 -1.70 2.82
N MET A 9 13.83 -1.71 4.08
CA MET A 9 13.00 -2.82 4.56
C MET A 9 11.48 -2.61 4.46
N PHE A 10 10.99 -1.38 4.32
CA PHE A 10 9.64 -1.16 3.78
C PHE A 10 9.62 -1.33 2.24
N LEU A 11 10.80 -1.20 1.60
CA LEU A 11 11.00 -1.07 0.14
C LEU A 11 10.67 -2.35 -0.65
N LEU A 12 10.38 -3.46 0.03
CA LEU A 12 10.15 -4.77 -0.58
C LEU A 12 8.72 -5.32 -0.44
N VAL A 13 7.80 -4.59 0.19
CA VAL A 13 6.35 -4.81 -0.04
C VAL A 13 5.89 -4.05 -1.30
N SER A 14 6.62 -3.00 -1.70
CA SER A 14 6.46 -2.31 -2.99
C SER A 14 7.17 -3.03 -4.16
N ILE A 15 7.22 -4.37 -4.16
CA ILE A 15 7.63 -5.10 -5.37
C ILE A 15 6.54 -4.91 -6.42
N LEU A 16 6.92 -4.15 -7.46
CA LEU A 16 6.42 -4.14 -8.83
C LEU A 16 5.09 -4.89 -9.05
N VAL A 17 4.06 -4.13 -9.41
CA VAL A 17 2.93 -4.65 -10.18
C VAL A 17 3.48 -5.39 -11.40
N LEU A 18 3.29 -6.70 -11.45
CA LEU A 18 3.29 -7.49 -12.69
C LEU A 18 2.74 -8.89 -12.39
N THR A 19 1.44 -8.98 -12.17
CA THR A 19 0.62 -10.00 -12.82
C THR A 19 -0.82 -9.47 -12.96
N PRO A 20 -1.35 -9.31 -14.18
CA PRO A 20 -2.77 -9.13 -14.33
C PRO A 20 -3.46 -10.42 -13.87
N ILE A 21 -4.52 -10.28 -13.06
CA ILE A 21 -5.50 -11.34 -12.88
C ILE A 21 -6.20 -11.50 -14.24
N THR A 22 -5.65 -12.36 -15.08
CA THR A 22 -6.36 -12.93 -16.23
C THR A 22 -6.08 -14.42 -16.25
N ALA A 23 -6.77 -15.15 -15.38
CA ALA A 23 -7.04 -16.56 -15.65
C ALA A 23 -8.12 -16.64 -16.74
N LEU A 24 -7.74 -16.43 -18.01
CA LEU A 24 -8.38 -17.10 -19.15
C LEU A 24 -7.50 -16.94 -20.41
N ALA A 25 -6.88 -18.06 -20.82
CA ALA A 25 -6.32 -18.36 -22.13
C ALA A 25 -5.41 -17.31 -22.82
N GLY A 26 -4.13 -17.65 -22.97
CA GLY A 26 -3.31 -17.12 -24.08
C GLY A 26 -2.28 -16.05 -23.72
N THR A 27 -1.43 -16.29 -22.72
CA THR A 27 -0.38 -15.35 -22.29
C THR A 27 0.85 -15.29 -23.21
N GLU A 28 1.11 -16.30 -24.05
CA GLU A 28 2.32 -16.32 -24.89
C GLU A 28 2.19 -15.51 -26.20
N ALA A 29 0.98 -15.36 -26.74
CA ALA A 29 0.73 -14.62 -27.99
C ALA A 29 0.67 -13.09 -27.80
N VAL A 30 0.38 -12.64 -26.58
CA VAL A 30 0.25 -11.21 -26.24
C VAL A 30 1.63 -10.58 -26.08
N ILE A 31 2.57 -11.26 -25.40
CA ILE A 31 3.91 -10.73 -25.12
C ILE A 31 4.74 -10.56 -26.40
N SER A 32 4.64 -11.48 -27.36
CA SER A 32 5.38 -11.39 -28.63
C SER A 32 4.87 -10.28 -29.54
N ASN A 33 3.57 -9.96 -29.49
CA ASN A 33 2.98 -8.84 -30.23
C ASN A 33 3.26 -7.46 -29.59
N LEU A 34 3.48 -7.40 -28.26
CA LEU A 34 3.77 -6.13 -27.57
C LEU A 34 5.17 -5.58 -27.89
N SER A 35 6.17 -6.46 -28.05
CA SER A 35 7.56 -6.06 -28.30
C SER A 35 7.77 -5.50 -29.73
N SER A 36 7.01 -5.98 -30.71
CA SER A 36 7.30 -5.71 -32.13
C SER A 36 6.67 -4.43 -32.71
N LYS A 37 5.82 -3.71 -31.97
CA LYS A 37 5.02 -2.61 -32.56
C LYS A 37 5.08 -1.24 -31.90
N GLY A 38 5.98 -1.00 -30.94
CA GLY A 38 6.21 0.36 -30.40
C GLY A 38 4.94 0.98 -29.82
N ILE A 39 4.36 0.33 -28.81
CA ILE A 39 3.06 0.68 -28.25
C ILE A 39 3.16 1.96 -27.40
N LYS A 40 2.26 2.91 -27.71
CA LYS A 40 2.13 4.21 -27.03
C LYS A 40 1.31 4.07 -25.74
N ILE A 41 1.62 4.94 -24.77
CA ILE A 41 1.05 5.13 -23.41
C ILE A 41 -0.46 4.82 -23.22
N VAL A 42 -1.27 4.94 -24.26
CA VAL A 42 -2.73 4.73 -24.21
C VAL A 42 -3.10 3.29 -23.82
N ASP A 43 -2.29 2.30 -24.17
CA ASP A 43 -2.57 0.90 -23.86
C ASP A 43 -2.25 0.54 -22.39
N TYR A 44 -1.46 1.36 -21.68
CA TYR A 44 -1.16 1.20 -20.25
C TYR A 44 -2.32 1.67 -19.35
N ILE A 45 -3.13 2.60 -19.86
CA ILE A 45 -4.26 3.21 -19.15
C ILE A 45 -5.40 2.19 -18.95
N ALA A 46 -5.49 1.16 -19.80
CA ALA A 46 -6.55 0.16 -19.73
C ALA A 46 -6.33 -0.91 -18.62
N LEU A 47 -5.09 -1.14 -18.17
CA LEU A 47 -4.76 -2.28 -17.30
C LEU A 47 -4.69 -1.94 -15.80
N ALA A 48 -4.41 -0.68 -15.42
CA ALA A 48 -4.23 -0.28 -14.02
C ALA A 48 -5.52 0.21 -13.34
N GLY A 49 -6.64 0.25 -14.07
CA GLY A 49 -7.85 0.95 -13.66
C GLY A 49 -7.64 2.46 -13.67
N THR A 50 -8.66 3.21 -14.09
CA THR A 50 -8.64 4.68 -14.15
C THR A 50 -8.25 5.35 -12.83
N GLY A 51 -8.50 4.69 -11.69
CA GLY A 51 -8.13 5.16 -10.36
C GLY A 51 -6.62 5.20 -10.09
N PHE A 52 -5.83 4.25 -10.62
CA PHE A 52 -4.37 4.22 -10.42
C PHE A 52 -3.68 5.31 -11.26
N VAL A 53 -4.14 5.52 -12.50
CA VAL A 53 -3.62 6.58 -13.38
C VAL A 53 -3.93 7.96 -12.78
N VAL A 54 -5.14 8.19 -12.27
CA VAL A 54 -5.48 9.45 -11.59
C VAL A 54 -4.67 9.63 -10.30
N PHE A 55 -4.45 8.55 -9.53
CA PHE A 55 -3.64 8.58 -8.33
C PHE A 55 -2.19 8.99 -8.65
N VAL A 56 -1.54 8.32 -9.60
CA VAL A 56 -0.18 8.63 -10.03
C VAL A 56 -0.09 10.05 -10.62
N LEU A 57 -1.03 10.47 -11.47
CA LEU A 57 -1.08 11.84 -12.03
C LEU A 57 -1.31 12.94 -10.98
N LYS A 58 -2.04 12.65 -9.90
CA LYS A 58 -2.25 13.62 -8.80
C LYS A 58 -1.06 13.70 -7.85
N VAL A 59 -0.37 12.59 -7.61
CA VAL A 59 0.90 12.59 -6.85
C VAL A 59 2.02 13.26 -7.64
N LEU A 60 2.07 13.04 -8.96
CA LEU A 60 2.95 13.71 -9.92
C LEU A 60 2.88 15.25 -9.87
N ARG A 61 1.70 15.81 -9.57
CA ARG A 61 1.46 17.26 -9.61
C ARG A 61 1.86 17.97 -8.30
N SER A 62 2.45 17.27 -7.33
CA SER A 62 2.55 17.74 -5.94
C SER A 62 3.97 17.92 -5.38
N GLU A 63 4.67 18.98 -5.84
CA GLU A 63 5.42 19.84 -4.89
C GLU A 63 4.51 20.96 -4.31
N GLY A 64 3.19 20.85 -4.51
CA GLY A 64 2.20 21.82 -4.04
C GLY A 64 0.74 21.41 -4.13
N PHE A 65 0.41 20.17 -4.53
CA PHE A 65 -0.98 19.70 -4.57
C PHE A 65 -1.39 19.23 -3.17
N LYS A 66 -1.89 20.17 -2.37
CA LYS A 66 -2.82 19.83 -1.30
C LYS A 66 -4.06 19.25 -1.99
N PHE A 67 -4.31 17.95 -1.88
CA PHE A 67 -5.64 17.44 -2.16
C PHE A 67 -6.58 18.27 -1.30
N LYS A 68 -7.43 19.07 -1.94
CA LYS A 68 -8.50 19.76 -1.22
C LYS A 68 -9.45 18.65 -0.78
N GLU A 69 -9.33 18.26 0.49
CA GLU A 69 -10.30 17.50 1.26
C GLU A 69 -11.76 17.82 0.83
N ASN A 70 -12.00 19.07 0.45
CA ASN A 70 -13.23 19.63 -0.09
C ASN A 70 -13.90 18.85 -1.24
N ASP A 71 -13.18 18.15 -2.13
CA ASP A 71 -13.81 17.47 -3.28
C ASP A 71 -14.24 16.04 -2.97
N ILE A 72 -13.65 15.41 -1.94
CA ILE A 72 -13.95 14.02 -1.56
C ILE A 72 -15.00 13.93 -0.45
N LEU A 73 -15.07 14.95 0.42
CA LEU A 73 -16.07 15.00 1.49
C LEU A 73 -17.52 14.90 0.99
N PRO A 74 -17.95 15.56 -0.11
CA PRO A 74 -19.31 15.41 -0.62
C PRO A 74 -19.62 13.98 -1.05
N LEU A 75 -18.66 13.30 -1.70
CA LEU A 75 -18.80 11.90 -2.10
C LEU A 75 -18.94 11.02 -0.85
N ILE A 76 -18.04 11.17 0.12
CA ILE A 76 -18.06 10.41 1.36
C ILE A 76 -19.36 10.63 2.14
N ASN A 77 -19.84 11.87 2.26
CA ASN A 77 -21.11 12.18 2.91
C ASN A 77 -22.30 11.54 2.20
N LYS A 78 -22.29 11.52 0.86
CA LYS A 78 -23.32 10.84 0.07
C LYS A 78 -23.29 9.32 0.33
N LEU A 79 -22.11 8.71 0.34
CA LEU A 79 -21.96 7.27 0.56
C LEU A 79 -22.30 6.88 1.99
N SER A 80 -21.89 7.67 2.98
CA SER A 80 -22.16 7.45 4.40
C SER A 80 -23.65 7.48 4.73
N SER A 81 -24.46 8.25 3.97
CA SER A 81 -25.92 8.26 4.14
C SER A 81 -26.59 6.93 3.79
N LYS A 82 -25.98 6.14 2.91
CA LYS A 82 -26.46 4.82 2.51
C LYS A 82 -25.84 3.70 3.33
N ASN A 83 -24.58 3.86 3.69
CA ASN A 83 -23.78 2.85 4.37
C ASN A 83 -22.80 3.51 5.36
N PRO A 84 -23.02 3.36 6.68
CA PRO A 84 -22.18 3.96 7.71
C PRO A 84 -20.69 3.61 7.59
N ASP A 85 -20.31 2.48 7.01
CA ASP A 85 -18.90 2.08 6.84
C ASP A 85 -18.09 3.06 5.98
N TRP A 86 -18.78 3.91 5.20
CA TRP A 86 -18.18 4.97 4.41
C TRP A 86 -17.99 6.27 5.18
N HIS A 87 -18.49 6.38 6.42
CA HIS A 87 -18.25 7.53 7.26
C HIS A 87 -16.75 7.68 7.55
N LEU A 88 -16.25 8.91 7.53
CA LEU A 88 -14.81 9.18 7.63
C LEU A 88 -14.20 8.63 8.93
N ASP A 89 -14.91 8.72 10.04
CA ASP A 89 -14.43 8.20 11.33
C ASP A 89 -14.34 6.67 11.32
N ASN A 90 -15.31 5.98 10.72
CA ASN A 90 -15.28 4.52 10.58
C ASN A 90 -14.13 4.08 9.67
N ILE A 91 -13.92 4.80 8.55
CA ILE A 91 -12.78 4.57 7.67
C ILE A 91 -11.45 4.73 8.44
N LYS A 92 -11.29 5.81 9.20
CA LYS A 92 -10.09 6.05 10.01
C LYS A 92 -9.88 4.91 11.01
N GLU A 93 -10.93 4.49 11.71
CA GLU A 93 -10.85 3.38 12.66
C GLU A 93 -10.37 2.08 12.01
N VAL A 94 -10.90 1.71 10.83
CA VAL A 94 -10.41 0.47 10.17
C VAL A 94 -8.97 0.62 9.69
N VAL A 95 -8.58 1.82 9.23
CA VAL A 95 -7.19 2.09 8.78
C VAL A 95 -6.23 1.97 9.96
N GLU A 96 -6.52 2.62 11.09
CA GLU A 96 -5.70 2.57 12.29
C GLU A 96 -5.61 1.15 12.84
N THR A 97 -6.75 0.47 12.98
CA THR A 97 -6.81 -0.92 13.46
C THR A 97 -5.99 -1.85 12.57
N THR A 98 -6.17 -1.74 11.25
CA THR A 98 -5.42 -2.55 10.28
C THR A 98 -3.93 -2.23 10.33
N PHE A 99 -3.57 -0.95 10.40
CA PHE A 99 -2.19 -0.50 10.48
C PHE A 99 -1.49 -1.10 11.69
N PHE A 100 -1.99 -0.84 12.90
CA PHE A 100 -1.34 -1.32 14.13
C PHE A 100 -1.32 -2.85 14.20
N SER A 101 -2.40 -3.53 13.80
CA SER A 101 -2.46 -5.00 13.81
C SER A 101 -1.41 -5.62 12.88
N ILE A 102 -1.19 -5.03 11.71
CA ILE A 102 -0.16 -5.46 10.76
C ILE A 102 1.24 -5.26 11.34
N GLN A 103 1.53 -4.08 11.92
CA GLN A 103 2.85 -3.79 12.50
C GLN A 103 3.16 -4.72 13.69
N GLU A 104 2.18 -4.96 14.56
CA GLU A 104 2.32 -5.88 15.69
C GLU A 104 2.61 -7.31 15.19
N SER A 105 1.82 -7.79 14.24
CA SER A 105 1.96 -9.13 13.66
C SER A 105 3.29 -9.35 12.95
N TRP A 106 3.86 -8.28 12.38
CA TRP A 106 5.19 -8.31 11.77
C TRP A 106 6.30 -8.53 12.81
N THR A 107 6.14 -7.97 14.01
CA THR A 107 7.13 -8.07 15.10
C THR A 107 7.01 -9.41 15.85
N SER A 108 5.79 -9.90 16.06
CA SER A 108 5.51 -11.13 16.81
C SER A 108 5.59 -12.42 15.97
N ASN A 109 5.71 -12.31 14.65
CA ASN A 109 5.60 -13.44 13.71
C ASN A 109 4.26 -14.19 13.78
N THR A 110 3.17 -13.53 14.22
CA THR A 110 1.81 -14.10 14.31
C THR A 110 0.90 -13.62 13.17
N TYR A 111 1.40 -13.64 11.94
CA TYR A 111 0.76 -12.99 10.80
C TYR A 111 -0.61 -13.54 10.39
N TYR A 112 -0.94 -14.76 10.81
CA TYR A 112 -2.27 -15.33 10.63
C TYR A 112 -3.39 -14.43 11.19
N ASN A 113 -3.11 -13.68 12.27
CA ASN A 113 -4.10 -12.82 12.95
C ASN A 113 -4.62 -11.67 12.08
N VAL A 114 -3.87 -11.27 11.03
CA VAL A 114 -4.24 -10.16 10.13
C VAL A 114 -4.73 -10.63 8.76
N LYS A 115 -4.87 -11.95 8.56
CA LYS A 115 -5.30 -12.52 7.28
C LYS A 115 -6.61 -11.92 6.79
N ASP A 116 -7.57 -11.73 7.69
CA ASP A 116 -8.89 -11.24 7.34
C ASP A 116 -8.96 -9.71 7.22
N LEU A 117 -7.86 -8.99 7.46
CA LEU A 117 -7.80 -7.52 7.30
C LEU A 117 -7.32 -7.09 5.92
N MET A 118 -6.89 -8.04 5.08
CA MET A 118 -6.31 -7.76 3.77
C MET A 118 -6.78 -8.77 2.71
N THR A 119 -6.52 -8.45 1.45
CA THR A 119 -6.80 -9.38 0.36
C THR A 119 -5.86 -10.59 0.43
N PRO A 120 -6.28 -11.77 -0.08
CA PRO A 120 -5.43 -12.95 -0.13
C PRO A 120 -4.09 -12.70 -0.84
N ASP A 121 -4.10 -11.89 -1.90
CA ASP A 121 -2.91 -11.56 -2.67
C ASP A 121 -1.90 -10.75 -1.84
N LEU A 122 -2.36 -9.72 -1.11
CA LEU A 122 -1.49 -8.93 -0.25
C LEU A 122 -0.97 -9.76 0.93
N TYR A 123 -1.83 -10.58 1.53
CA TYR A 123 -1.43 -11.51 2.59
C TYR A 123 -0.31 -12.44 2.14
N ASN A 124 -0.46 -13.08 0.98
CA ASN A 124 0.54 -14.00 0.46
C ASN A 124 1.89 -13.32 0.18
N LYS A 125 1.88 -12.07 -0.29
CA LYS A 125 3.11 -11.26 -0.45
C LYS A 125 3.81 -11.02 0.89
N HIS A 126 3.06 -10.67 1.93
CA HIS A 126 3.62 -10.46 3.26
C HIS A 126 4.18 -11.77 3.86
N ILE A 127 3.48 -12.89 3.71
CA ILE A 127 3.96 -14.20 4.16
C ILE A 127 5.25 -14.60 3.43
N ALA A 128 5.32 -14.41 2.11
CA ALA A 128 6.54 -14.69 1.36
C ALA A 128 7.74 -13.89 1.90
N LYS A 129 7.52 -12.62 2.25
CA LYS A 129 8.56 -11.76 2.82
C LYS A 129 8.97 -12.18 4.23
N LEU A 130 8.02 -12.53 5.09
CA LEU A 130 8.31 -13.06 6.43
C LEU A 130 9.11 -14.37 6.36
N ASN A 131 8.77 -15.25 5.42
CA ASN A 131 9.51 -16.49 5.19
C ASN A 131 10.94 -16.21 4.71
N GLU A 132 11.13 -15.24 3.82
CA GLU A 132 12.45 -14.78 3.39
C GLU A 132 13.28 -14.22 4.56
N MET A 133 12.67 -13.42 5.44
CA MET A 133 13.36 -12.89 6.61
C MET A 133 13.75 -14.01 7.59
N THR A 134 12.82 -14.92 7.86
CA THR A 134 13.00 -16.06 8.75
C THR A 134 14.12 -16.98 8.25
N SER A 135 14.14 -17.28 6.95
CA SER A 135 15.20 -18.13 6.35
C SER A 135 16.58 -17.47 6.40
N ASN A 136 16.62 -16.14 6.46
CA ASN A 136 17.84 -15.35 6.63
C ASN A 136 18.18 -15.05 8.09
N TYR A 137 17.50 -15.66 9.07
CA TYR A 137 17.71 -15.41 10.51
C TYR A 137 17.55 -13.94 10.90
N LYS A 138 16.61 -13.25 10.26
CA LYS A 138 16.30 -11.85 10.50
C LYS A 138 14.89 -11.71 11.05
N THR A 139 14.74 -10.87 12.07
CA THR A 139 13.42 -10.40 12.51
C THR A 139 13.41 -8.88 12.52
N ASN A 140 12.24 -8.30 12.30
CA ASN A 140 12.08 -6.86 12.44
C ASN A 140 11.67 -6.49 13.85
N ILE A 141 12.22 -5.39 14.35
CA ILE A 141 11.83 -4.82 15.63
C ILE A 141 11.23 -3.44 15.40
N LEU A 142 9.92 -3.34 15.64
CA LEU A 142 9.18 -2.10 15.58
C LEU A 142 8.86 -1.59 17.00
N LYS A 143 9.15 -0.32 17.28
CA LYS A 143 8.84 0.33 18.58
C LYS A 143 8.37 1.77 18.37
N ASP A 144 7.69 2.31 19.38
CA ASP A 144 7.18 3.69 19.39
C ASP A 144 6.39 4.05 18.12
N ILE A 145 5.59 3.09 17.64
CA ILE A 145 4.77 3.22 16.44
C ILE A 145 3.70 4.27 16.69
N LYS A 146 3.63 5.28 15.83
CA LYS A 146 2.64 6.36 15.89
C LYS A 146 2.16 6.69 14.49
N ILE A 147 0.85 6.89 14.37
CA ILE A 147 0.25 7.57 13.23
C ILE A 147 0.25 9.07 13.56
N ASN A 148 0.86 9.87 12.72
CA ASN A 148 0.93 11.33 12.87
C ASN A 148 -0.24 12.00 12.16
N GLU A 149 -0.54 11.57 10.93
CA GLU A 149 -1.61 12.13 10.11
C GLU A 149 -2.24 11.05 9.21
N LEU A 150 -3.56 11.14 9.01
CA LEU A 150 -4.32 10.32 8.05
C LEU A 150 -5.13 11.23 7.14
N TYR A 151 -4.95 11.07 5.83
CA TYR A 151 -5.71 11.81 4.82
C TYR A 151 -6.36 10.89 3.81
N LEU A 152 -7.66 11.07 3.59
CA LEU A 152 -8.35 10.44 2.49
C LEU A 152 -7.97 11.11 1.17
N VAL A 153 -7.31 10.34 0.30
CA VAL A 153 -6.76 10.80 -0.98
C VAL A 153 -7.77 10.58 -2.10
N SER A 154 -8.42 9.42 -2.14
CA SER A 154 -9.34 9.06 -3.21
C SER A 154 -10.38 8.07 -2.71
N ALA A 155 -11.56 8.09 -3.32
CA ALA A 155 -12.63 7.14 -3.05
C ALA A 155 -13.43 6.90 -4.34
N ALA A 156 -13.96 5.70 -4.51
CA ALA A 156 -14.94 5.37 -5.54
C ALA A 156 -15.98 4.39 -4.97
N GLU A 157 -17.26 4.62 -5.27
CA GLU A 157 -18.36 3.70 -4.94
C GLU A 157 -18.19 2.38 -5.70
N SER A 158 -18.74 1.30 -5.17
CA SER A 158 -18.82 0.03 -5.91
C SER A 158 -19.68 0.20 -7.16
N ASP A 159 -19.30 -0.47 -8.24
CA ASP A 159 -20.12 -0.65 -9.44
C ASP A 159 -20.31 -2.14 -9.75
N ASP A 160 -21.04 -2.46 -10.83
CA ASP A 160 -21.38 -3.84 -11.19
C ASP A 160 -20.16 -4.72 -11.45
N ASN A 161 -19.01 -4.12 -11.79
CA ASN A 161 -17.79 -4.84 -12.17
C ASN A 161 -16.66 -4.69 -11.15
N ASN A 162 -16.71 -3.68 -10.27
CA ASN A 162 -15.61 -3.31 -9.40
C ASN A 162 -16.08 -3.03 -7.97
N PRO A 163 -15.35 -3.54 -6.95
CA PRO A 163 -15.58 -3.14 -5.58
C PRO A 163 -15.22 -1.66 -5.40
N GLY A 164 -15.97 -0.98 -4.53
CA GLY A 164 -15.63 0.36 -4.09
C GLY A 164 -14.27 0.36 -3.41
N PHE A 165 -13.57 1.49 -3.47
CA PHE A 165 -12.24 1.60 -2.88
C PHE A 165 -12.00 2.96 -2.23
N ILE A 166 -11.00 2.99 -1.36
CA ILE A 166 -10.40 4.21 -0.83
C ILE A 166 -8.88 4.14 -0.94
N TRP A 167 -8.25 5.30 -1.09
CA TRP A 167 -6.83 5.50 -0.88
C TRP A 167 -6.63 6.44 0.29
N ILE A 168 -5.80 6.03 1.25
CA ILE A 168 -5.47 6.80 2.44
C ILE A 168 -3.97 7.07 2.45
N ASN A 169 -3.59 8.33 2.63
CA ASN A 169 -2.23 8.71 2.95
C ASN A 169 -2.03 8.58 4.46
N ILE A 170 -1.01 7.83 4.85
CA ILE A 170 -0.62 7.60 6.23
C ILE A 170 0.77 8.21 6.42
N LYS A 171 0.85 9.23 7.28
CA LYS A 171 2.13 9.70 7.80
C LYS A 171 2.31 9.12 9.19
N ALA A 172 3.38 8.37 9.37
CA ALA A 172 3.64 7.67 10.61
C ALA A 172 5.11 7.81 11.02
N SER A 173 5.40 7.45 12.25
CA SER A 173 6.76 7.41 12.79
C SER A 173 6.93 6.19 13.66
N MET A 174 8.10 5.55 13.56
CA MET A 174 8.46 4.43 14.44
C MET A 174 9.96 4.22 14.48
N ILE A 175 10.43 3.51 15.48
CA ILE A 175 11.75 2.90 15.51
C ILE A 175 11.66 1.58 14.75
N ASP A 176 12.48 1.43 13.72
CA ASP A 176 12.49 0.25 12.84
C ASP A 176 13.93 -0.22 12.65
N TYR A 177 14.23 -1.46 13.03
CA TYR A 177 15.53 -2.08 12.79
C TYR A 177 15.45 -3.61 12.73
N ILE A 178 16.37 -4.18 11.96
CA ILE A 178 16.51 -5.62 11.79
C ILE A 178 17.43 -6.16 12.88
N LEU A 179 17.01 -7.24 13.52
CA LEU A 179 17.84 -8.05 14.40
C LEU A 179 18.23 -9.35 13.68
N ASP A 180 19.52 -9.60 13.56
CA ASP A 180 20.05 -10.91 13.20
C ASP A 180 20.03 -11.81 14.46
N ILE A 181 19.14 -12.80 14.48
CA ILE A 181 18.88 -13.62 15.67
C ILE A 181 20.04 -14.58 16.00
N ARG A 182 20.94 -14.84 15.04
CA ARG A 182 22.12 -15.70 15.25
C ARG A 182 23.23 -14.94 15.97
N THR A 183 23.38 -13.66 15.68
CA THR A 183 24.52 -12.85 16.12
C THR A 183 24.16 -11.76 17.12
N ASN A 184 22.86 -11.52 17.36
CA ASN A 184 22.32 -10.37 18.08
C ASN A 184 22.76 -9.00 17.53
N LYS A 185 23.21 -8.95 16.28
CA LYS A 185 23.58 -7.71 15.61
C LYS A 185 22.33 -7.01 15.07
N VAL A 186 22.32 -5.68 15.18
CA VAL A 186 21.25 -4.84 14.66
C VAL A 186 21.69 -4.13 13.38
N SER A 187 20.74 -3.84 12.48
CA SER A 187 21.03 -3.09 11.25
C SER A 187 21.26 -1.59 11.49
N SER A 188 20.85 -1.08 12.66
CA SER A 188 20.95 0.33 13.06
C SER A 188 21.21 0.45 14.56
N ASP A 189 22.21 1.24 14.94
CA ASP A 189 22.42 1.66 16.34
C ASP A 189 21.54 2.87 16.71
N ASN A 190 21.01 3.58 15.70
CA ASN A 190 20.06 4.68 15.92
C ASN A 190 18.68 4.10 16.23
N LYS A 191 18.25 4.29 17.47
CA LYS A 191 16.94 3.88 18.00
C LYS A 191 15.98 5.06 18.15
N ASN A 192 16.18 6.15 17.41
CA ASN A 192 15.21 7.23 17.36
C ASN A 192 14.10 6.91 16.35
N PRO A 193 12.85 7.33 16.60
CA PRO A 193 11.78 7.18 15.63
C PRO A 193 12.10 7.92 14.32
N ASN A 194 11.88 7.26 13.19
CA ASN A 194 11.95 7.86 11.87
C ASN A 194 10.54 8.04 11.32
N SER A 195 10.28 9.19 10.71
CA SER A 195 9.00 9.44 10.02
C SER A 195 9.03 8.90 8.61
N PHE A 196 7.89 8.39 8.15
CA PHE A 196 7.67 7.85 6.82
C PHE A 196 6.24 8.14 6.34
N GLU A 197 6.01 7.96 5.05
CA GLU A 197 4.75 8.28 4.40
C GLU A 197 4.38 7.17 3.39
N GLU A 198 3.17 6.64 3.53
CA GLU A 198 2.63 5.56 2.71
C GLU A 198 1.22 5.88 2.21
N TYR A 199 0.83 5.19 1.15
CA TYR A 199 -0.50 5.24 0.56
C TYR A 199 -1.09 3.84 0.61
N TRP A 200 -2.17 3.69 1.34
CA TRP A 200 -2.84 2.41 1.56
C TRP A 200 -4.16 2.40 0.80
N LYS A 201 -4.36 1.37 -0.04
CA LYS A 201 -5.61 1.13 -0.76
C LYS A 201 -6.43 0.10 -0.02
N PHE A 202 -7.66 0.45 0.30
CA PHE A 202 -8.65 -0.50 0.78
C PHE A 202 -9.73 -0.71 -0.27
N ILE A 203 -10.23 -1.94 -0.39
CA ILE A 203 -11.40 -2.28 -1.21
C ILE A 203 -12.54 -2.73 -0.29
N TYR A 204 -13.77 -2.38 -0.66
CA TYR A 204 -14.98 -2.70 0.09
C TYR A 204 -15.69 -3.90 -0.55
N ILE A 205 -15.60 -5.06 0.10
CA ILE A 205 -16.17 -6.32 -0.39
C ILE A 205 -16.90 -7.00 0.77
N ASN A 206 -18.09 -7.54 0.52
CA ASN A 206 -18.89 -8.29 1.51
C ASN A 206 -19.03 -7.53 2.84
N ASN A 207 -19.35 -6.24 2.77
CA ASN A 207 -19.53 -5.37 3.93
C ASN A 207 -18.26 -5.21 4.80
N LYS A 208 -17.08 -5.31 4.19
CA LYS A 208 -15.81 -5.20 4.90
C LYS A 208 -14.77 -4.43 4.07
N TRP A 209 -14.02 -3.58 4.75
CA TRP A 209 -12.80 -2.97 4.21
C TRP A 209 -11.64 -3.97 4.30
N LEU A 210 -11.02 -4.26 3.16
CA LEU A 210 -9.83 -5.11 3.07
C LEU A 210 -8.68 -4.30 2.48
N LEU A 211 -7.54 -4.30 3.17
CA LEU A 211 -6.31 -3.73 2.64
C LEU A 211 -5.87 -4.51 1.40
N CYS A 212 -5.70 -3.81 0.28
CA CYS A 212 -5.40 -4.41 -1.02
C CYS A 212 -4.00 -4.04 -1.52
N GLU A 213 -3.50 -2.85 -1.19
CA GLU A 213 -2.25 -2.34 -1.73
C GLU A 213 -1.61 -1.34 -0.77
N ILE A 214 -0.28 -1.35 -0.70
CA ILE A 214 0.54 -0.39 0.04
C ILE A 214 1.60 0.17 -0.91
N LEU A 215 1.68 1.48 -1.02
CA LEU A 215 2.69 2.19 -1.80
C LEU A 215 3.46 3.15 -0.91
N GLN A 216 4.79 3.14 -0.99
CA GLN A 216 5.61 4.17 -0.36
C GLN A 216 5.60 5.44 -1.20
N LYS A 217 5.75 6.60 -0.53
CA LYS A 217 5.94 7.89 -1.21
C LYS A 217 7.02 7.83 -2.30
N ASP A 218 8.19 7.30 -2.00
CA ASP A 218 9.32 7.27 -2.93
C ASP A 218 9.04 6.41 -4.17
N SER A 219 8.29 5.31 -4.02
CA SER A 219 7.86 4.48 -5.14
C SER A 219 6.93 5.23 -6.09
N VAL A 220 6.01 6.05 -5.53
CA VAL A 220 5.09 6.84 -6.36
C VAL A 220 5.84 7.95 -7.12
N VAL A 221 6.83 8.58 -6.49
CA VAL A 221 7.69 9.60 -7.13
C VAL A 221 8.59 9.01 -8.22
N ASN A 222 9.10 7.78 -8.07
CA ASN A 222 9.96 7.16 -9.08
C ASN A 222 9.19 6.73 -10.35
N ILE A 223 7.98 6.16 -10.21
CA ILE A 223 7.09 5.84 -11.35
C ILE A 223 6.79 7.11 -12.17
N SER A 224 6.72 8.23 -11.47
CA SER A 224 6.46 9.57 -11.97
C SER A 224 7.55 10.10 -12.93
N GLN A 225 8.80 9.70 -12.71
CA GLN A 225 9.98 10.20 -13.44
C GLN A 225 10.37 9.35 -14.65
N LEU A 226 9.69 8.22 -14.89
CA LEU A 226 9.92 7.34 -16.05
C LEU A 226 9.28 7.87 -17.36
N ASN A 227 9.02 9.17 -17.46
CA ASN A 227 8.55 9.85 -18.67
C ASN A 227 9.72 10.37 -19.52
#